data_AF-A0A2R6JQP8-F1
#
_entry.id   AF-A0A2R6JQP8-F1
#
_cell.length_a   1.000
_cell.length_b   1.000
_cell.length_c   1.000
_cell.angle_alpha   90.00
_cell.angle_beta   90.00
_cell.angle_gamma   90.00
#
_symmetry.space_group_name_H-M   'P 1'
#
loop_
_entity.id
_entity.type
_entity.pdbx_description
1 polymer ?
#
loop_
_entity_poly.entity_id
_entity_poly.type
_entity_poly.pdbx_seq_one_letter_code
_entity_poly.pdbx_strand_id
1 'polypeptide(L)'
;MSDDATLEELDRTVHEPSPAFVESTNVRAFMDKYGIDDREELIERTTTDIDGEPASGVDWFWGELPDYLGLDWYEEPDAVRDDTDGPQFTDWYP
;
A
#
# COMPACT_ATOMS: atom_id res chain seq x y z
N MET A 1 -41.57 -1.82 -3.87
CA MET A 1 -40.34 -2.23 -3.16
C MET A 1 -39.44 -1.02 -3.26
N SER A 2 -39.19 -0.33 -2.16
CA SER A 2 -38.56 1.00 -2.16
C SER A 2 -37.05 0.88 -2.36
N ASP A 3 -36.48 1.76 -3.17
CA ASP A 3 -35.03 1.89 -3.47
C ASP A 3 -34.12 2.01 -2.23
N ASP A 4 -34.69 2.35 -1.08
CA ASP A 4 -33.98 2.44 0.21
C ASP A 4 -33.49 1.07 0.69
N ALA A 5 -34.30 0.02 0.49
CA ALA A 5 -33.95 -1.34 0.88
C ALA A 5 -32.85 -1.95 0.01
N THR A 6 -32.70 -1.48 -1.24
CA THR A 6 -31.65 -1.99 -2.15
C THR A 6 -30.30 -1.34 -1.87
N LEU A 7 -30.26 -0.08 -1.45
CA LEU A 7 -29.02 0.59 -1.04
C LEU A 7 -28.49 0.07 0.29
N GLU A 8 -29.36 -0.16 1.28
CA GLU A 8 -28.97 -0.80 2.55
C GLU A 8 -28.47 -2.24 2.35
N GLU A 9 -29.03 -3.00 1.41
CA GLU A 9 -28.53 -4.33 1.06
C GLU A 9 -27.12 -4.31 0.44
N LEU A 10 -26.77 -3.24 -0.28
CA LEU A 10 -25.44 -3.08 -0.89
C LEU A 10 -24.36 -2.69 0.14
N ASP A 11 -24.72 -2.00 1.22
CA ASP A 11 -23.78 -1.57 2.27
C ASP A 11 -23.57 -2.64 3.36
N ARG A 12 -24.27 -3.78 3.25
CA ARG A 12 -24.15 -4.88 4.21
C ARG A 12 -22.79 -5.58 4.07
N THR A 13 -21.99 -5.50 5.12
CA THR A 13 -20.79 -6.33 5.27
C THR A 13 -21.20 -7.81 5.41
N VAL A 14 -20.82 -8.63 4.44
CA VAL A 14 -21.15 -10.07 4.42
C VAL A 14 -20.11 -10.93 5.16
N HIS A 15 -18.94 -10.38 5.43
CA HIS A 15 -17.85 -11.07 6.11
C HIS A 15 -16.92 -10.07 6.80
N GLU A 16 -16.54 -10.40 8.03
CA GLU A 16 -15.52 -9.69 8.80
C GLU A 16 -14.49 -10.72 9.27
N PRO A 17 -13.19 -10.53 8.96
CA PRO A 17 -12.15 -11.45 9.39
C PRO A 17 -11.97 -11.40 10.91
N SER A 18 -11.65 -12.55 11.52
CA SER A 18 -11.32 -12.58 12.94
C SER A 18 -10.05 -11.76 13.23
N PRO A 19 -9.91 -11.14 14.43
CA PRO A 19 -8.69 -10.43 14.80
C PRO A 19 -7.42 -11.26 14.62
N ALA A 20 -7.44 -12.53 15.05
CA ALA A 20 -6.30 -13.44 14.91
C ALA A 20 -5.85 -13.65 13.45
N PHE A 21 -6.78 -13.60 12.50
CA PHE A 21 -6.44 -13.68 11.08
C PHE A 21 -5.73 -12.41 10.62
N VAL A 22 -6.25 -11.23 10.99
CA VAL A 22 -5.66 -9.93 10.65
C VAL A 22 -4.21 -9.83 11.17
N GLU A 23 -3.99 -10.18 12.44
CA GLU A 23 -2.64 -10.18 13.07
C GLU A 23 -1.66 -11.12 12.37
N SER A 24 -2.14 -12.15 11.67
CA SER A 24 -1.28 -13.13 10.98
C SER A 24 -0.89 -12.72 9.55
N THR A 25 -1.39 -11.58 9.05
CA THR A 25 -1.16 -11.16 7.67
C THR A 25 0.18 -10.44 7.48
N ASN A 26 0.80 -10.64 6.32
CA ASN A 26 2.03 -9.93 5.95
C ASN A 26 1.86 -8.41 5.90
N VAL A 27 0.67 -7.95 5.45
CA VAL A 27 0.36 -6.51 5.41
C VAL A 27 0.30 -5.92 6.82
N ARG A 28 -0.27 -6.65 7.79
CA ARG A 28 -0.27 -6.19 9.19
C ARG A 28 1.15 -6.13 9.75
N ALA A 29 1.99 -7.12 9.48
CA ALA A 29 3.39 -7.11 9.89
C ALA A 29 4.17 -5.91 9.28
N PHE A 30 3.87 -5.56 8.02
CA PHE A 30 4.44 -4.38 7.37
C PHE A 30 3.97 -3.10 8.06
N MET A 31 2.66 -2.97 8.27
CA MET A 31 2.06 -1.83 8.98
C MET A 31 2.66 -1.65 10.37
N ASP A 32 2.79 -2.72 11.15
CA ASP A 32 3.42 -2.68 12.49
C ASP A 32 4.90 -2.25 12.41
N LYS A 33 5.66 -2.70 11.38
CA LYS A 33 7.09 -2.33 11.21
C LYS A 33 7.27 -0.82 11.02
N TYR A 34 6.37 -0.17 10.28
CA TYR A 34 6.44 1.26 9.99
C TYR A 34 5.48 2.11 10.83
N GLY A 35 4.81 1.52 11.82
CA GLY A 35 3.88 2.23 12.70
C GLY A 35 2.69 2.84 11.95
N ILE A 36 2.08 2.08 11.04
CA ILE A 36 0.87 2.46 10.30
C ILE A 36 -0.33 1.84 11.02
N ASP A 37 -1.29 2.67 11.45
CA ASP A 37 -2.37 2.25 12.33
C ASP A 37 -3.52 1.55 11.59
N ASP A 38 -3.85 2.02 10.38
CA ASP A 38 -4.99 1.50 9.63
C ASP A 38 -4.82 1.52 8.10
N ARG A 39 -5.85 1.05 7.40
CA ARG A 39 -5.85 0.94 5.93
C ARG A 39 -5.83 2.31 5.25
N GLU A 40 -6.50 3.31 5.81
CA GLU A 40 -6.53 4.65 5.20
C GLU A 40 -5.14 5.26 5.28
N GLU A 41 -4.49 5.15 6.45
CA GLU A 41 -3.12 5.58 6.63
C GLU A 41 -2.15 4.79 5.74
N LEU A 42 -2.33 3.47 5.59
CA LEU A 42 -1.52 2.66 4.67
C LEU A 42 -1.60 3.18 3.23
N ILE A 43 -2.81 3.49 2.75
CA ILE A 43 -2.99 4.03 1.39
C ILE A 43 -2.34 5.40 1.30
N GLU A 44 -2.54 6.28 2.26
CA GLU A 44 -1.97 7.63 2.25
C GLU A 44 -0.43 7.57 2.23
N ARG A 45 0.17 6.86 3.19
CA ARG A 45 1.62 6.69 3.33
C ARG A 45 2.27 6.08 2.09
N THR A 46 1.63 5.10 1.45
CA THR A 46 2.23 4.38 0.30
C THR A 46 1.99 5.05 -1.06
N THR A 47 1.16 6.10 -1.11
CA THR A 47 0.79 6.75 -2.38
C THR A 47 1.03 8.26 -2.41
N THR A 48 1.20 8.89 -1.26
CA THR A 48 1.35 10.35 -1.13
C THR A 48 2.63 10.66 -0.38
N ASP A 49 3.42 11.62 -0.87
CA ASP A 49 4.53 12.19 -0.13
C ASP A 49 3.97 13.07 1.00
N ILE A 50 4.18 12.64 2.24
CA ILE A 50 3.68 13.32 3.44
C ILE A 50 4.81 14.15 4.05
N ASP A 51 4.59 15.46 4.17
CA ASP A 51 5.56 16.38 4.76
C ASP A 51 5.96 15.95 6.19
N GLY A 52 7.26 15.73 6.39
CA GLY A 52 7.82 15.37 7.69
C GLY A 52 7.80 13.86 7.99
N GLU A 53 7.32 13.03 7.07
CA GLU A 53 7.31 11.58 7.20
C GLU A 53 8.18 10.93 6.11
N PRO A 54 9.44 10.55 6.42
CA PRO A 54 10.37 10.01 5.43
C PRO A 54 9.94 8.67 4.81
N ALA A 55 9.14 7.89 5.53
CA ALA A 55 8.61 6.62 5.05
C ALA A 55 7.27 6.82 4.32
N SER A 56 7.19 7.79 3.42
CA SER A 56 5.97 8.07 2.65
C SER A 56 6.26 8.30 1.18
N GLY A 57 5.24 8.13 0.36
CA GLY A 57 5.31 8.28 -1.09
C GLY A 57 5.45 6.96 -1.83
N VAL A 58 5.10 7.02 -3.12
CA VAL A 58 5.18 5.87 -4.05
C VAL A 58 6.62 5.38 -4.17
N ASP A 59 7.59 6.30 -4.24
CA ASP A 59 9.02 5.97 -4.41
C ASP A 59 9.58 5.28 -3.17
N TRP A 60 9.20 5.74 -1.98
CA TRP A 60 9.59 5.08 -0.73
C TRP A 60 9.02 3.66 -0.66
N PHE A 61 7.71 3.50 -0.88
CA PHE A 61 7.06 2.20 -0.70
C PHE A 61 7.66 1.16 -1.64
N TRP A 62 7.79 1.49 -2.92
CA TRP A 62 8.36 0.57 -3.91
C TRP A 62 9.87 0.42 -3.78
N GLY A 63 10.60 1.44 -3.30
CA GLY A 63 12.02 1.31 -2.99
C GLY A 63 12.31 0.38 -1.82
N GLU A 64 11.49 0.42 -0.77
CA GLU A 64 11.67 -0.40 0.45
C GLU A 64 11.17 -1.84 0.28
N LEU A 65 10.18 -2.08 -0.57
CA LEU A 65 9.51 -3.38 -0.66
C LEU A 65 10.45 -4.54 -1.04
N PRO A 66 11.40 -4.41 -2.01
CA PRO A 66 12.39 -5.45 -2.30
C PRO A 66 13.21 -5.84 -1.07
N ASP A 67 13.73 -4.87 -0.33
CA ASP A 67 14.52 -5.10 0.87
C ASP A 67 13.67 -5.73 1.99
N TYR A 68 12.44 -5.24 2.19
CA TYR A 68 11.50 -5.81 3.15
C TYR A 68 11.19 -7.29 2.85
N LEU A 69 11.06 -7.64 1.57
CA LEU A 69 10.78 -9.00 1.12
C LEU A 69 12.04 -9.88 1.01
N GLY A 70 13.23 -9.31 1.19
CA GLY A 70 14.51 -10.02 1.06
C GLY A 70 14.81 -10.43 -0.38
N LEU A 71 14.52 -9.56 -1.35
CA LEU A 71 14.87 -9.74 -2.75
C LEU A 71 16.26 -9.16 -3.02
N ASP A 72 17.08 -9.90 -3.76
CA ASP A 72 18.41 -9.45 -4.17
C ASP A 72 18.39 -8.99 -5.64
N TRP A 73 19.02 -7.86 -5.91
CA TRP A 73 19.24 -7.35 -7.26
C TRP A 73 20.46 -8.03 -7.90
N TYR A 74 20.33 -8.45 -9.16
CA TYR A 74 21.49 -8.86 -9.96
C TYR A 74 22.34 -7.65 -10.39
N GLU A 75 21.66 -6.53 -10.65
CA GLU A 75 22.22 -5.21 -10.94
C GLU A 75 21.31 -4.20 -10.24
N GLU A 76 21.90 -3.29 -9.46
CA GLU A 76 21.15 -2.28 -8.70
C GLU A 76 20.52 -1.27 -9.68
N PRO A 77 19.23 -0.94 -9.55
CA PRO A 77 18.60 0.06 -10.38
C PRO A 77 19.08 1.46 -10.01
N ASP A 78 19.09 2.37 -10.98
CA ASP A 78 19.51 3.76 -10.76
C ASP A 78 18.45 4.57 -9.98
N ALA A 79 17.18 4.16 -10.10
CA ALA A 79 16.04 4.77 -9.42
C ALA A 79 14.92 3.75 -9.17
N VAL A 80 13.96 4.10 -8.30
CA VAL A 80 12.76 3.25 -8.09
C VAL A 80 11.81 3.34 -9.29
N ARG A 81 11.63 4.55 -9.83
CA ARG A 81 10.87 4.79 -11.06
C ARG A 81 11.35 6.04 -11.78
N ASP A 82 11.11 6.07 -13.09
CA ASP A 82 11.13 7.26 -13.94
C ASP A 82 9.75 7.41 -14.59
N ASP A 83 9.04 8.49 -14.27
CA ASP A 83 7.73 8.82 -14.84
C ASP A 83 7.75 10.11 -15.68
N THR A 84 8.93 10.56 -16.12
CA THR A 84 9.10 11.83 -16.84
C THR A 84 8.37 11.87 -18.19
N ASP A 85 8.15 10.72 -18.83
CA ASP A 85 7.32 10.56 -20.04
C ASP A 85 5.80 10.45 -19.75
N GLY A 86 5.42 10.55 -18.47
CA GLY A 86 4.06 10.47 -17.97
C GLY A 86 3.73 9.14 -17.29
N PRO A 87 2.72 9.09 -16.41
CA PRO A 87 2.45 7.96 -15.52
C PRO A 87 2.06 6.65 -16.25
N GLN A 88 1.58 6.74 -17.49
CA GLN A 88 1.28 5.56 -18.31
C GLN A 88 2.53 4.92 -18.94
N PHE A 89 3.66 5.63 -18.95
CA PHE A 89 4.94 5.20 -19.53
C PHE A 89 6.05 5.14 -18.47
N THR A 90 5.68 4.92 -17.20
CA THR A 90 6.64 4.80 -16.11
C THR A 90 7.55 3.59 -16.31
N ASP A 91 8.85 3.84 -16.32
CA ASP A 91 9.88 2.82 -16.22
C ASP A 91 10.13 2.54 -14.74
N TRP A 92 9.92 1.29 -14.32
CA TRP A 92 10.09 0.85 -12.93
C TRP A 92 11.42 0.13 -12.77
N TYR A 93 12.20 0.55 -11.77
CA TYR A 93 13.56 0.07 -11.52
C TYR A 93 14.44 0.12 -12.80
N PRO A 94 14.52 1.28 -13.48
CA PRO A 94 15.37 1.44 -14.66
C PRO A 94 16.86 1.24 -14.35
#